data_AF-A0A1W9M1V0-F1
#
_entry.id   AF-A0A1W9M1V0-F1
#
_cell.length_a   1.000
_cell.length_b   1.000
_cell.length_c   1.000
_cell.angle_alpha   90.00
_cell.angle_beta   90.00
_cell.angle_gamma   90.00
#
_symmetry.space_group_name_H-M   'P 1'
#
loop_
_entity.id
_entity.type
_entity.pdbx_description
1 polymer ?
#
loop_
_entity_poly.entity_id
_entity_poly.type
_entity_poly.pdbx_seq_one_letter_code
_entity_poly.pdbx_strand_id
1 'polypeptide(L)'
;MTRCIAALVLFAAVTVHAAGFDCSKAVTDMERQICADPMLAAMDELLAQVYAQALEASPDRKELVKGQKAWLAIRNSCRDTACLQAAYETRISDLACTETGSARGFLRCSSVRLKFAEDELALLEKQHARAVIDASNNPEHAQRVLAAESHAWRANRSARCALAGESEGGADEWKNAWALACEVDETKSRSAALRSQLGRK
;
A
#
# COMPACT_ATOMS: atom_id res chain seq x y z
N MET A 1 -22.04 -14.72 -52.48
CA MET A 1 -22.76 -14.47 -51.21
C MET A 1 -21.84 -14.87 -50.08
N THR A 2 -21.04 -13.94 -49.54
CA THR A 2 -20.06 -14.26 -48.48
C THR A 2 -20.36 -13.34 -47.31
N ARG A 3 -20.85 -13.92 -46.21
CA ARG A 3 -21.28 -13.20 -45.01
C ARG A 3 -20.06 -12.92 -44.11
N CYS A 4 -19.76 -11.65 -43.86
CA CYS A 4 -18.86 -11.23 -42.79
C CYS A 4 -19.60 -11.32 -41.45
N ILE A 5 -19.16 -12.18 -40.54
CA ILE A 5 -19.62 -12.19 -39.15
C ILE A 5 -18.70 -11.25 -38.39
N ALA A 6 -19.20 -10.06 -38.05
CA ALA A 6 -18.52 -9.14 -37.13
C ALA A 6 -18.71 -9.67 -35.70
N ALA A 7 -17.63 -10.20 -35.11
CA ALA A 7 -17.61 -10.59 -33.71
C ALA A 7 -17.56 -9.32 -32.84
N LEU A 8 -18.67 -9.04 -32.15
CA LEU A 8 -18.80 -7.94 -31.21
C LEU A 8 -18.06 -8.33 -29.91
N VAL A 9 -16.87 -7.77 -29.71
CA VAL A 9 -16.08 -7.99 -28.49
C VAL A 9 -16.70 -7.15 -27.36
N LEU A 10 -17.44 -7.80 -26.46
CA LEU A 10 -17.87 -7.20 -25.20
C LEU A 10 -16.63 -6.99 -24.31
N PHE A 11 -16.23 -5.73 -24.11
CA PHE A 11 -15.33 -5.36 -23.02
C PHE A 11 -16.10 -5.47 -21.69
N ALA A 12 -15.95 -6.60 -21.00
CA ALA A 12 -16.36 -6.70 -19.60
C ALA A 12 -15.42 -5.82 -18.76
N ALA A 13 -15.94 -4.71 -18.24
CA ALA A 13 -15.24 -3.91 -17.26
C ALA A 13 -15.08 -4.74 -15.98
N VAL A 14 -13.85 -5.14 -15.67
CA VAL A 14 -13.54 -5.82 -14.42
C VAL A 14 -13.67 -4.79 -13.30
N THR A 15 -14.79 -4.81 -12.58
CA THR A 15 -14.94 -4.06 -11.34
C THR A 15 -14.12 -4.77 -10.26
N VAL A 16 -12.92 -4.23 -9.99
CA VAL A 16 -12.16 -4.56 -8.77
C VAL A 16 -13.04 -4.16 -7.58
N HIS A 17 -13.54 -5.17 -6.86
CA HIS A 17 -14.23 -4.96 -5.60
C HIS A 17 -13.17 -4.87 -4.51
N ALA A 18 -12.83 -3.65 -4.10
CA ALA A 18 -12.04 -3.42 -2.90
C ALA A 18 -12.90 -3.75 -1.69
N ALA A 19 -12.42 -4.53 -0.72
CA ALA A 19 -13.10 -4.72 0.55
C ALA A 19 -12.95 -3.48 1.45
N GLY A 20 -13.36 -2.33 0.93
CA GLY A 20 -13.69 -1.07 1.60
C GLY A 20 -15.18 -0.78 1.37
N PHE A 21 -15.71 0.39 1.69
CA PHE A 21 -17.11 0.69 1.34
C PHE A 21 -17.34 0.59 -0.19
N ASP A 22 -18.57 0.27 -0.60
CA ASP A 22 -18.90 0.08 -2.01
C ASP A 22 -18.77 1.41 -2.78
N CYS A 23 -17.75 1.52 -3.63
CA CYS A 23 -17.47 2.73 -4.41
C CYS A 23 -18.61 3.14 -5.35
N SER A 24 -19.49 2.21 -5.75
CA SER A 24 -20.70 2.57 -6.51
C SER A 24 -21.74 3.31 -5.67
N LYS A 25 -21.60 3.26 -4.35
CA LYS A 25 -22.47 3.90 -3.35
C LYS A 25 -21.80 5.11 -2.67
N ALA A 26 -20.67 5.60 -3.20
CA ALA A 26 -20.00 6.78 -2.67
C ALA A 26 -20.91 8.03 -2.74
N VAL A 27 -21.32 8.56 -1.58
CA VAL A 27 -22.24 9.70 -1.49
C VAL A 27 -21.47 10.99 -1.18
N THR A 28 -20.45 10.91 -0.34
CA THR A 28 -19.67 12.09 0.07
C THR A 28 -18.54 12.40 -0.90
N ASP A 29 -18.10 13.66 -0.96
CA ASP A 29 -16.90 14.03 -1.75
C ASP A 29 -15.69 13.23 -1.30
N MET A 30 -15.61 12.95 0.00
CA MET A 30 -14.54 12.15 0.59
C MET A 30 -14.54 10.71 0.07
N GLU A 31 -15.69 10.05 0.07
CA GLU A 31 -15.83 8.70 -0.47
C GLU A 31 -15.48 8.65 -1.95
N ARG A 32 -15.89 9.66 -2.73
CA ARG A 32 -15.49 9.78 -4.14
C ARG A 32 -13.99 9.94 -4.30
N GLN A 33 -13.34 10.74 -3.46
CA GLN A 33 -11.88 10.92 -3.49
C GLN A 33 -11.15 9.62 -3.17
N ILE A 34 -11.60 8.88 -2.15
CA ILE A 34 -11.04 7.57 -1.79
C ILE A 34 -11.18 6.59 -2.97
N CYS A 35 -12.34 6.56 -3.64
CA CYS A 35 -12.58 5.66 -4.76
C CYS A 35 -11.85 6.06 -6.05
N ALA A 36 -11.55 7.35 -6.24
CA ALA A 36 -10.83 7.85 -7.41
C ALA A 36 -9.31 7.63 -7.31
N ASP A 37 -8.77 7.48 -6.10
CA ASP A 37 -7.36 7.28 -5.83
C ASP A 37 -7.08 5.80 -5.51
N PRO A 38 -6.37 5.05 -6.38
CA PRO A 38 -6.12 3.63 -6.17
C PRO A 38 -5.37 3.32 -4.86
N MET A 39 -4.53 4.23 -4.38
CA MET A 39 -3.81 4.05 -3.12
C MET A 39 -4.78 4.17 -1.95
N LEU A 40 -5.63 5.20 -1.95
CA LEU A 40 -6.64 5.37 -0.89
C LEU A 40 -7.64 4.22 -0.86
N ALA A 41 -8.07 3.72 -2.02
CA ALA A 41 -8.93 2.55 -2.11
C ALA A 41 -8.27 1.30 -1.50
N ALA A 42 -6.99 1.06 -1.79
CA ALA A 42 -6.23 -0.06 -1.20
C ALA A 42 -6.04 0.10 0.32
N MET A 43 -5.87 1.35 0.80
CA MET A 43 -5.79 1.64 2.24
C MET A 43 -7.13 1.41 2.94
N ASP A 44 -8.26 1.78 2.33
CA ASP A 44 -9.60 1.52 2.87
C ASP A 44 -9.86 0.02 3.00
N GLU A 45 -9.47 -0.74 1.98
CA GLU A 45 -9.57 -2.20 2.00
C GLU A 45 -8.73 -2.82 3.11
N LEU A 46 -7.47 -2.39 3.24
CA LEU A 46 -6.60 -2.91 4.29
C LEU A 46 -7.12 -2.52 5.68
N LEU A 47 -7.67 -1.32 5.85
CA LEU A 47 -8.29 -0.91 7.11
C LEU A 47 -9.44 -1.83 7.49
N ALA A 48 -10.32 -2.17 6.54
CA ALA A 48 -11.43 -3.07 6.82
C ALA A 48 -10.94 -4.45 7.29
N GLN A 49 -9.92 -5.00 6.62
CA GLN A 49 -9.31 -6.28 6.99
C GLN A 49 -8.68 -6.24 8.40
N VAL A 50 -7.86 -5.23 8.67
CA VAL A 50 -7.18 -5.08 9.98
C VAL A 50 -8.19 -4.79 11.09
N TYR A 51 -9.23 -4.00 10.81
CA TYR A 51 -10.30 -3.72 11.75
C TYR A 51 -11.12 -4.98 12.10
N ALA A 52 -11.41 -5.84 11.12
CA ALA A 52 -12.07 -7.12 11.35
C ALA A 52 -11.24 -8.02 12.28
N GLN A 53 -9.93 -8.15 12.01
CA GLN A 53 -9.00 -8.90 12.89
C GLN A 53 -8.96 -8.31 14.30
N ALA A 54 -8.89 -6.97 14.42
CA ALA A 54 -8.88 -6.31 15.70
C ALA A 54 -10.18 -6.53 16.48
N LEU A 55 -11.33 -6.60 15.81
CA LEU A 55 -12.62 -6.92 16.43
C LEU A 55 -12.66 -8.34 16.99
N GLU A 56 -12.08 -9.31 16.26
CA GLU A 56 -12.00 -10.70 16.71
C GLU A 56 -11.08 -10.86 17.92
N ALA A 57 -9.95 -10.15 17.94
CA ALA A 57 -8.98 -10.21 19.02
C ALA A 57 -9.33 -9.36 20.26
N SER A 58 -10.18 -8.34 20.11
CA SER A 58 -10.39 -7.35 21.18
C SER A 58 -11.28 -7.87 22.31
N PRO A 59 -10.83 -7.76 23.58
CA PRO A 59 -11.67 -8.07 24.74
C PRO A 59 -12.77 -7.02 24.97
N ASP A 60 -12.60 -5.78 24.45
CA ASP A 60 -13.60 -4.72 24.50
C ASP A 60 -13.96 -4.24 23.09
N ARG A 61 -14.82 -5.02 22.43
CA ARG A 61 -15.34 -4.69 21.09
C ARG A 61 -16.10 -3.37 21.07
N LYS A 62 -16.76 -2.97 22.17
CA LYS A 62 -17.53 -1.73 22.21
C LYS A 62 -16.61 -0.52 22.09
N GLU A 63 -15.49 -0.55 22.82
CA GLU A 63 -14.54 0.56 22.74
C GLU A 63 -13.81 0.60 21.41
N LEU A 64 -13.49 -0.56 20.82
CA LEU A 64 -12.92 -0.61 19.48
C LEU A 64 -13.87 0.00 18.41
N VAL A 65 -15.16 -0.31 18.48
CA VAL A 65 -16.19 0.27 17.60
C VAL A 65 -16.31 1.78 17.80
N LYS A 66 -16.31 2.26 19.05
CA LYS A 66 -16.36 3.69 19.35
C LYS A 66 -15.14 4.42 18.81
N GLY A 67 -13.94 3.85 19.00
CA GLY A 67 -12.69 4.37 18.44
C GLY A 67 -12.72 4.44 16.91
N GLN A 68 -13.28 3.42 16.23
CA GLN A 68 -13.43 3.44 14.78
C GLN A 68 -14.37 4.55 14.30
N LYS A 69 -15.50 4.75 14.99
CA LYS A 69 -16.43 5.85 14.70
C LYS A 69 -15.79 7.22 14.90
N ALA A 70 -15.02 7.40 15.97
CA ALA A 70 -14.27 8.62 16.23
C ALA A 70 -13.23 8.88 15.13
N TRP A 71 -12.52 7.84 14.69
CA TRP A 71 -11.56 7.95 13.60
C TRP A 71 -12.20 8.36 12.27
N LEU A 72 -13.42 7.91 11.96
CA LEU A 72 -14.13 8.35 10.75
C LEU A 72 -14.32 9.88 10.71
N ALA A 73 -14.49 10.54 11.87
CA ALA A 73 -14.55 12.00 11.93
C ALA A 73 -13.20 12.64 11.60
N ILE A 74 -12.08 12.04 12.04
CA ILE A 74 -10.71 12.48 11.68
C ILE A 74 -10.52 12.35 10.17
N ARG A 75 -10.80 11.17 9.60
CA ARG A 75 -10.73 10.93 8.16
C ARG A 75 -11.55 12.00 7.43
N ASN A 76 -12.82 12.16 7.76
CA ASN A 76 -13.72 13.09 7.07
C ASN A 76 -13.34 14.58 7.24
N SER A 77 -12.42 14.92 8.15
CA SER A 77 -11.88 16.28 8.30
C SER A 77 -10.74 16.62 7.33
N CYS A 78 -10.18 15.61 6.65
CA CYS A 78 -9.09 15.80 5.71
C CYS A 78 -9.52 16.60 4.48
N ARG A 79 -8.57 17.39 3.95
CA ARG A 79 -8.80 18.30 2.81
C ARG A 79 -8.04 17.92 1.54
N ASP A 80 -7.11 16.99 1.65
CA ASP A 80 -6.27 16.53 0.55
C ASP A 80 -5.91 15.05 0.73
N THR A 81 -5.33 14.47 -0.34
CA THR A 81 -4.91 13.06 -0.38
C THR A 81 -3.81 12.76 0.63
N ALA A 82 -2.90 13.70 0.91
CA ALA A 82 -1.81 13.48 1.86
C ALA A 82 -2.34 13.32 3.29
N CYS A 83 -3.31 14.14 3.70
CA CYS A 83 -4.00 14.01 4.97
C CYS A 83 -4.72 12.67 5.07
N LEU A 84 -5.43 12.25 4.01
CA LEU A 84 -6.13 10.97 3.98
C LEU A 84 -5.16 9.79 4.15
N GLN A 85 -4.07 9.77 3.39
CA GLN A 85 -3.04 8.74 3.50
C GLN A 85 -2.48 8.67 4.93
N ALA A 86 -2.15 9.82 5.52
CA ALA A 86 -1.69 9.86 6.91
C ALA A 86 -2.73 9.32 7.90
N ALA A 87 -4.00 9.73 7.75
CA ALA A 87 -5.09 9.27 8.61
C ALA A 87 -5.32 7.75 8.53
N TYR A 88 -5.22 7.16 7.33
CA TYR A 88 -5.28 5.72 7.12
C TYR A 88 -4.05 5.02 7.69
N GLU A 89 -2.82 5.48 7.40
CA GLU A 89 -1.58 4.86 7.89
C GLU A 89 -1.56 4.82 9.42
N THR A 90 -1.92 5.93 10.09
CA THR A 90 -2.02 5.99 11.56
C THR A 90 -3.01 4.97 12.08
N ARG A 91 -4.24 4.96 11.56
CA ARG A 91 -5.28 4.08 12.10
C ARG A 91 -5.00 2.61 11.88
N ILE A 92 -4.48 2.28 10.71
CA ILE A 92 -4.16 0.90 10.38
C ILE A 92 -3.01 0.43 11.27
N SER A 93 -2.02 1.29 11.55
CA SER A 93 -0.97 1.01 12.52
C SER A 93 -1.53 0.85 13.94
N ASP A 94 -2.43 1.72 14.41
CA ASP A 94 -3.06 1.62 15.73
C ASP A 94 -3.77 0.27 15.95
N LEU A 95 -4.32 -0.30 14.88
CA LEU A 95 -5.06 -1.58 14.92
C LEU A 95 -4.17 -2.81 14.67
N ALA A 96 -3.10 -2.65 13.87
CA ALA A 96 -2.17 -3.73 13.52
C ALA A 96 -1.03 -3.90 14.54
N CYS A 97 -0.65 -2.83 15.23
CA CYS A 97 0.54 -2.75 16.07
C CYS A 97 0.23 -2.76 17.57
N THR A 98 -0.81 -3.51 17.99
CA THR A 98 -1.30 -3.53 19.38
C THR A 98 -0.48 -4.40 20.33
N GLU A 99 0.26 -5.39 19.81
CA GLU A 99 1.04 -6.36 20.61
C GLU A 99 2.48 -5.88 20.81
N THR A 100 2.68 -4.91 21.71
CA THR A 100 4.02 -4.39 22.02
C THR A 100 4.89 -5.43 22.73
N GLY A 101 6.17 -5.48 22.42
CA GLY A 101 7.15 -6.32 23.13
C GLY A 101 7.16 -7.80 22.73
N SER A 102 6.47 -8.17 21.65
CA SER A 102 6.54 -9.53 21.08
C SER A 102 7.03 -9.49 19.63
N ALA A 103 7.84 -10.49 19.23
CA ALA A 103 8.31 -10.62 17.86
C ALA A 103 7.15 -10.76 16.88
N ARG A 104 6.12 -11.52 17.26
CA ARG A 104 4.89 -11.70 16.48
C ARG A 104 4.15 -10.39 16.25
N GLY A 105 3.96 -9.60 17.30
CA GLY A 105 3.31 -8.29 17.22
C GLY A 105 4.09 -7.32 16.33
N PHE A 106 5.42 -7.31 16.46
CA PHE A 106 6.29 -6.53 15.60
C PHE A 106 6.23 -6.98 14.14
N LEU A 107 6.28 -8.29 13.87
CA LEU A 107 6.12 -8.87 12.53
C LEU A 107 4.79 -8.46 11.89
N ARG A 108 3.68 -8.59 12.62
CA ARG A 108 2.35 -8.17 12.14
C ARG A 108 2.33 -6.69 11.80
N CYS A 109 2.86 -5.84 12.68
CA CYS A 109 2.95 -4.41 12.49
C CYS A 109 3.79 -4.04 11.25
N SER A 110 5.00 -4.58 11.16
CA SER A 110 5.93 -4.31 10.06
C SER A 110 5.41 -4.86 8.73
N SER A 111 4.70 -5.98 8.71
CA SER A 111 4.07 -6.53 7.49
C SER A 111 3.05 -5.57 6.90
N VAL A 112 2.16 -5.03 7.74
CA VAL A 112 1.14 -4.07 7.31
C VAL A 112 1.79 -2.76 6.84
N ARG A 113 2.81 -2.28 7.55
CA ARG A 113 3.58 -1.08 7.15
C ARG A 113 4.36 -1.29 5.85
N LEU A 114 4.89 -2.48 5.63
CA LEU A 114 5.60 -2.82 4.39
C LEU A 114 4.63 -2.80 3.22
N LYS A 115 3.43 -3.37 3.38
CA LYS A 115 2.41 -3.33 2.33
C LYS A 115 2.11 -1.90 1.87
N PHE A 116 1.95 -0.94 2.79
CA PHE A 116 1.76 0.47 2.38
C PHE A 116 2.97 1.05 1.67
N ALA A 117 4.17 0.80 2.18
CA ALA A 117 5.37 1.31 1.56
C ALA A 117 5.54 0.75 0.14
N GLU A 118 5.17 -0.52 -0.08
CA GLU A 118 5.24 -1.17 -1.39
C GLU A 118 4.17 -0.69 -2.37
N ASP A 119 2.92 -0.51 -1.92
CA ASP A 119 1.84 0.03 -2.74
C ASP A 119 2.17 1.47 -3.19
N GLU A 120 2.70 2.29 -2.28
CA GLU A 120 3.18 3.65 -2.58
C GLU A 120 4.35 3.63 -3.57
N LEU A 121 5.35 2.77 -3.30
CA LEU A 121 6.50 2.62 -4.18
C LEU A 121 6.06 2.20 -5.59
N ALA A 122 5.13 1.25 -5.72
CA ALA A 122 4.65 0.79 -7.01
C ALA A 122 3.97 1.90 -7.82
N LEU A 123 3.19 2.77 -7.17
CA LEU A 123 2.59 3.94 -7.82
C LEU A 123 3.66 4.92 -8.32
N LEU A 124 4.66 5.22 -7.49
CA LEU A 124 5.74 6.14 -7.83
C LEU A 124 6.64 5.59 -8.94
N GLU A 125 6.97 4.31 -8.89
CA GLU A 125 7.73 3.63 -9.94
C GLU A 125 6.97 3.65 -11.27
N LYS A 126 5.65 3.45 -11.25
CA LYS A 126 4.80 3.55 -12.45
C LYS A 126 4.82 4.97 -13.04
N GLN A 127 4.69 6.00 -12.20
CA GLN A 127 4.73 7.40 -12.63
C GLN A 127 6.11 7.77 -13.20
N HIS A 128 7.18 7.39 -12.51
CA HIS A 128 8.55 7.60 -12.96
C HIS A 128 8.81 6.89 -14.29
N ALA A 129 8.43 5.61 -14.38
CA ALA A 129 8.61 4.81 -15.58
C ALA A 129 7.88 5.42 -16.77
N ARG A 130 6.64 5.89 -16.58
CA ARG A 130 5.89 6.58 -17.63
C ARG A 130 6.65 7.78 -18.17
N ALA A 131 7.17 8.64 -17.28
CA ALA A 131 7.91 9.83 -17.67
C ALA A 131 9.24 9.51 -18.39
N VAL A 132 9.90 8.41 -18.06
CA VAL A 132 11.13 7.96 -18.72
C VAL A 132 10.84 7.33 -20.08
N ILE A 133 9.81 6.49 -20.16
CA ILE A 133 9.38 5.80 -21.39
C ILE A 133 8.94 6.84 -22.43
N ASP A 134 8.13 7.82 -22.04
CA ASP A 134 7.63 8.88 -22.93
C ASP A 134 8.76 9.76 -23.49
N ALA A 135 9.89 9.88 -22.78
CA ALA A 135 11.07 10.63 -23.20
C ALA A 135 12.10 9.79 -23.98
N SER A 136 11.91 8.47 -24.08
CA SER A 136 12.88 7.55 -24.66
C SER A 136 12.72 7.44 -26.17
N ASN A 137 13.84 7.36 -26.91
CA ASN A 137 13.85 6.97 -28.32
C ASN A 137 13.69 5.46 -28.52
N ASN A 138 13.69 4.67 -27.44
CA ASN A 138 13.42 3.24 -27.43
C ASN A 138 12.55 2.85 -26.21
N PRO A 139 11.22 3.11 -26.28
CA PRO A 139 10.28 2.89 -25.18
C PRO A 139 10.28 1.45 -24.64
N GLU A 140 10.37 0.45 -25.52
CA GLU A 140 10.37 -0.96 -25.12
C GLU A 140 11.62 -1.34 -24.33
N HIS A 141 12.79 -0.85 -24.74
CA HIS A 141 14.02 -1.08 -23.99
C HIS A 141 13.95 -0.39 -22.62
N ALA A 142 13.52 0.88 -22.57
CA ALA A 142 13.35 1.61 -21.31
C ALA A 142 12.41 0.87 -20.35
N GLN A 143 11.27 0.38 -20.83
CA GLN A 143 10.33 -0.40 -20.03
C GLN A 143 10.98 -1.68 -19.45
N ARG A 144 11.72 -2.44 -20.25
CA ARG A 144 12.40 -3.66 -19.79
C ARG A 144 13.48 -3.36 -18.74
N VAL A 145 14.27 -2.31 -18.95
CA VAL A 145 15.33 -1.91 -18.01
C VAL A 145 14.73 -1.47 -16.67
N LEU A 146 13.71 -0.61 -16.69
CA LEU A 146 13.05 -0.14 -15.47
C LEU A 146 12.40 -1.28 -14.68
N ALA A 147 11.76 -2.23 -15.37
CA ALA A 147 11.20 -3.42 -14.72
C ALA A 147 12.30 -4.29 -14.09
N ALA A 148 13.40 -4.51 -14.80
CA ALA A 148 14.54 -5.27 -14.30
C ALA A 148 15.21 -4.58 -13.10
N GLU A 149 15.37 -3.26 -13.14
CA GLU A 149 15.93 -2.47 -12.04
C GLU A 149 15.06 -2.55 -10.79
N SER A 150 13.74 -2.36 -10.95
CA SER A 150 12.77 -2.45 -9.85
C SER A 150 12.77 -3.85 -9.21
N HIS A 151 12.84 -4.92 -10.02
CA HIS A 151 12.96 -6.29 -9.52
C HIS A 151 14.29 -6.52 -8.78
N ALA A 152 15.41 -6.12 -9.38
CA ALA A 152 16.73 -6.27 -8.79
C ALA A 152 16.85 -5.50 -7.47
N TRP A 153 16.25 -4.32 -7.38
CA TRP A 153 16.20 -3.56 -6.14
C TRP A 153 15.42 -4.29 -5.04
N ARG A 154 14.23 -4.84 -5.33
CA ARG A 154 13.46 -5.61 -4.32
C ARG A 154 14.25 -6.83 -3.83
N ALA A 155 14.91 -7.55 -4.74
CA ALA A 155 15.74 -8.70 -4.38
C ALA A 155 16.93 -8.30 -3.50
N ASN A 156 17.63 -7.22 -3.86
CA ASN A 156 18.75 -6.70 -3.07
C ASN A 156 18.29 -6.18 -1.70
N ARG A 157 17.19 -5.43 -1.65
CA ARG A 157 16.56 -4.96 -0.40
C ARG A 157 16.31 -6.13 0.55
N SER A 158 15.62 -7.17 0.08
CA SER A 158 15.28 -8.32 0.92
C SER A 158 16.53 -9.05 1.43
N ALA A 159 17.53 -9.28 0.56
CA ALA A 159 18.79 -9.90 0.97
C ALA A 159 19.57 -9.05 2.00
N ARG A 160 19.66 -7.74 1.81
CA ARG A 160 20.30 -6.81 2.75
C ARG A 160 19.57 -6.77 4.10
N CYS A 161 18.24 -6.76 4.06
CA CYS A 161 17.45 -6.71 5.27
C CYS A 161 17.45 -8.03 6.06
N ALA A 162 17.55 -9.18 5.39
CA ALA A 162 17.81 -10.45 6.05
C ALA A 162 19.13 -10.42 6.84
N LEU A 163 20.20 -9.89 6.24
CA LEU A 163 21.49 -9.72 6.93
C LEU A 163 21.41 -8.72 8.09
N ALA A 164 20.66 -7.63 7.93
CA ALA A 164 20.43 -6.67 9.02
C ALA A 164 19.71 -7.34 10.21
N GLY A 165 18.68 -8.14 9.95
CA GLY A 165 17.99 -8.92 10.98
C GLY A 165 18.91 -9.90 11.71
N GLU A 166 19.82 -10.58 11.00
CA GLU A 166 20.84 -11.45 11.63
C GLU A 166 21.79 -10.66 12.54
N SER A 167 22.11 -9.40 12.19
CA SER A 167 23.06 -8.58 12.94
C SER A 167 22.51 -8.03 14.27
N GLU A 168 21.19 -7.87 14.39
CA GLU A 168 20.51 -7.47 15.63
C GLU A 168 20.55 -8.60 16.70
N GLY A 169 20.75 -9.85 16.27
CA GLY A 169 20.79 -11.03 17.13
C GLY A 169 19.41 -11.46 17.66
N GLY A 170 19.41 -12.32 18.68
CA GLY A 170 18.18 -12.86 19.28
C GLY A 170 17.65 -14.13 18.61
N ALA A 171 16.43 -14.53 19.01
CA ALA A 171 15.73 -15.68 18.42
C ALA A 171 15.30 -15.39 16.98
N ASP A 172 15.14 -16.44 16.17
CA ASP A 172 14.81 -16.32 14.73
C ASP A 172 13.58 -15.45 14.45
N GLU A 173 12.57 -15.48 15.33
CA GLU A 173 11.39 -14.62 15.21
C GLU A 173 11.74 -13.13 15.27
N TRP A 174 12.67 -12.72 16.15
CA TRP A 174 13.11 -11.34 16.26
C TRP A 174 13.99 -10.91 15.08
N LYS A 175 14.83 -11.81 14.58
CA LYS A 175 15.63 -11.54 13.37
C LYS A 175 14.73 -11.26 12.17
N ASN A 176 13.70 -12.09 11.96
CA ASN A 176 12.70 -11.88 10.92
C ASN A 176 11.92 -10.58 11.12
N ALA A 177 11.58 -10.27 12.38
CA ALA A 177 10.89 -9.03 12.75
C ALA A 177 11.71 -7.81 12.30
N TRP A 178 12.99 -7.77 12.66
CA TRP A 178 13.91 -6.69 12.29
C TRP A 178 14.18 -6.62 10.79
N ALA A 179 14.34 -7.77 10.12
CA ALA A 179 14.47 -7.80 8.67
C ALA A 179 13.27 -7.13 7.98
N LEU A 180 12.05 -7.40 8.46
CA LEU A 180 10.84 -6.80 7.90
C LEU A 180 10.77 -5.29 8.14
N ALA A 181 11.19 -4.81 9.32
CA ALA A 181 11.27 -3.37 9.57
C ALA A 181 12.31 -2.68 8.68
N CYS A 182 13.47 -3.31 8.45
CA CYS A 182 14.44 -2.82 7.47
C CYS A 182 13.81 -2.71 6.07
N GLU A 183 13.01 -3.69 5.64
CA GLU A 183 12.34 -3.61 4.35
C GLU A 183 11.38 -2.41 4.27
N VAL A 184 10.66 -2.10 5.35
CA VAL A 184 9.80 -0.89 5.44
C VAL A 184 10.63 0.37 5.20
N ASP A 185 11.74 0.53 5.92
CA ASP A 185 12.53 1.75 5.90
C ASP A 185 13.24 1.95 4.55
N GLU A 186 13.84 0.91 3.97
CA GLU A 186 14.46 0.95 2.65
C GLU A 186 13.42 1.28 1.56
N THR A 187 12.18 0.76 1.69
CA THR A 187 11.08 1.05 0.75
C THR A 187 10.61 2.49 0.84
N LYS A 188 10.47 3.02 2.06
CA LYS A 188 10.15 4.45 2.26
C LYS A 188 11.26 5.35 1.72
N SER A 189 12.53 4.96 1.90
CA SER A 189 13.69 5.69 1.38
C SER A 189 13.68 5.78 -0.16
N ARG A 190 13.49 4.65 -0.87
CA ARG A 190 13.36 4.66 -2.34
C ARG A 190 12.17 5.49 -2.81
N SER A 191 11.04 5.38 -2.11
CA SER A 191 9.83 6.16 -2.43
C SER A 191 10.08 7.67 -2.30
N ALA A 192 10.79 8.11 -1.26
CA ALA A 192 11.19 9.51 -1.09
C ALA A 192 12.13 9.98 -2.21
N ALA A 193 13.08 9.15 -2.65
CA ALA A 193 13.96 9.46 -3.76
C ALA A 193 13.18 9.64 -5.08
N LEU A 194 12.23 8.76 -5.38
CA LEU A 194 11.37 8.87 -6.58
C LEU A 194 10.48 10.13 -6.54
N ARG A 195 9.87 10.45 -5.39
CA ARG A 195 9.12 11.70 -5.22
C ARG A 195 9.97 12.93 -5.53
N SER A 196 11.22 12.96 -5.05
CA SER A 196 12.14 14.06 -5.34
C SER A 196 12.45 14.18 -6.84
N GLN A 197 12.57 13.06 -7.56
CA GLN A 197 12.79 13.08 -9.01
C GLN A 197 11.54 13.54 -9.78
N LEU A 198 10.35 13.14 -9.34
CA LEU A 198 9.08 13.54 -9.95
C LEU A 198 8.77 15.02 -9.74
N GLY A 199 9.11 15.59 -8.58
CA GLY A 199 8.89 17.01 -8.28
C GLY A 199 9.93 17.99 -8.87
N ARG A 200 11.01 17.50 -9.47
CA ARG A 200 12.03 18.32 -10.17
C ARG A 200 11.70 18.58 -11.65
N LYS A 201 10.63 17.97 -12.18
CA LYS A 201 10.17 18.15 -13.56
C LYS A 201 9.01 19.13 -13.60
#